data_AF-A0A0G0PL62-F1
#
_entry.id   AF-A0A0G0PL62-F1
#
_cell.length_a   1.000
_cell.length_b   1.000
_cell.length_c   1.000
_cell.angle_alpha   90.00
_cell.angle_beta   90.00
_cell.angle_gamma   90.00
#
_symmetry.space_group_name_H-M   'P 1'
#
loop_
_entity.id
_entity.type
_entity.pdbx_description
1 polymer ?
#
loop_
_entity_poly.entity_id
_entity_poly.type
_entity_poly.pdbx_seq_one_letter_code
_entity_poly.pdbx_strand_id
1 'polypeptide(L)' 'PVQEAEEIASSVQSWAQQSAVDGNIDSTQIRDKVIEALKSQFPSESRNFETYKKE' A
#
# COMPACT_ATOMS: atom_id res chain seq x y z
N PRO A 1 4.97 -6.32 14.57
CA PRO A 1 4.55 -7.23 13.49
C PRO A 1 3.06 -7.14 13.10
N VAL A 2 2.12 -7.11 14.05
CA VAL A 2 0.69 -6.87 13.75
C VAL A 2 0.36 -5.38 13.76
N GLN A 3 0.80 -4.67 14.79
CA GLN A 3 0.52 -3.24 14.96
C GLN A 3 1.06 -2.39 13.81
N GLU A 4 2.29 -2.62 13.36
CA GLU A 4 2.87 -1.91 12.20
C GLU A 4 2.09 -2.19 10.91
N ALA A 5 1.57 -3.41 10.73
CA ALA A 5 0.74 -3.76 9.58
C ALA A 5 -0.62 -3.06 9.63
N GLU A 6 -1.22 -2.95 10.82
CA GLU A 6 -2.46 -2.20 11.05
C GLU A 6 -2.28 -0.68 10.80
N GLU A 7 -1.12 -0.13 11.19
CA GLU A 7 -0.77 1.26 10.92
C GLU A 7 -0.62 1.54 9.42
N ILE A 8 0.08 0.65 8.69
CA ILE A 8 0.19 0.74 7.23
C ILE A 8 -1.19 0.62 6.57
N ALA A 9 -2.01 -0.34 7.00
CA ALA A 9 -3.36 -0.51 6.46
C ALA A 9 -4.23 0.73 6.70
N SER A 10 -4.17 1.32 7.90
CA SER A 10 -4.91 2.53 8.25
C SER A 10 -4.47 3.75 7.44
N SER A 11 -3.15 3.85 7.18
CA SER A 11 -2.58 4.90 6.33
C SER A 11 -3.06 4.77 4.88
N VAL A 12 -3.00 3.56 4.32
CA VAL A 12 -3.45 3.27 2.95
C VAL A 12 -4.96 3.49 2.81
N GLN A 13 -5.76 3.09 3.80
CA GLN A 13 -7.20 3.34 3.80
C GLN A 13 -7.50 4.85 3.78
N SER A 14 -6.83 5.62 4.63
CA SER A 14 -7.00 7.08 4.71
C SER A 14 -6.62 7.77 3.39
N TRP A 15 -5.55 7.30 2.74
CA TRP A 15 -5.15 7.78 1.41
C TRP A 15 -6.17 7.40 0.32
N ALA A 16 -6.69 6.17 0.34
CA ALA A 16 -7.64 5.68 -0.67
C ALA A 16 -8.95 6.48 -0.63
N GLN A 17 -9.43 6.85 0.57
CA GLN A 17 -10.60 7.70 0.73
C GLN A 17 -10.44 9.10 0.10
N GLN A 18 -9.21 9.63 0.11
CA GLN A 18 -8.90 10.96 -0.45
C GLN A 18 -8.57 10.90 -1.95
N SER A 19 -8.08 9.76 -2.42
CA SER A 19 -7.56 9.59 -3.79
C SER A 19 -8.57 8.93 -4.74
N ALA A 20 -9.69 8.43 -4.21
CA ALA A 20 -10.74 7.84 -5.01
C ALA A 20 -11.36 8.89 -5.95
N VAL A 21 -11.45 8.55 -7.24
CA VAL A 21 -12.12 9.37 -8.26
C VAL A 21 -13.49 8.77 -8.49
N ASP A 22 -14.54 9.56 -8.29
CA ASP A 22 -15.94 9.11 -8.35
C ASP A 22 -16.22 7.89 -7.43
N GLY A 23 -15.53 7.83 -6.29
CA GLY A 23 -15.64 6.73 -5.32
C GLY A 23 -14.93 5.44 -5.76
N ASN A 24 -14.27 5.43 -6.92
CA ASN A 24 -13.51 4.30 -7.43
C ASN A 24 -12.00 4.53 -7.29
N ILE A 25 -11.28 3.45 -7.05
CA ILE A 25 -9.82 3.43 -7.03
C ILE A 25 -9.33 2.14 -7.66
N ASP A 26 -8.29 2.23 -8.48
CA ASP A 26 -7.75 1.05 -9.13
C ASP A 26 -6.97 0.19 -8.12
N SER A 27 -7.13 -1.13 -8.21
CA SER A 27 -6.41 -2.08 -7.36
C SER A 27 -4.89 -1.96 -7.48
N THR A 28 -4.38 -1.53 -8.64
CA THR A 28 -2.96 -1.26 -8.89
C THR A 28 -2.49 -0.04 -8.10
N GLN A 29 -3.30 1.02 -8.01
CA GLN A 29 -2.97 2.20 -7.22
C GLN A 29 -2.92 1.86 -5.72
N ILE A 30 -3.86 1.04 -5.23
CA ILE A 30 -3.82 0.54 -3.85
C ILE A 30 -2.55 -0.25 -3.60
N ARG A 31 -2.21 -1.19 -4.49
CA ARG A 31 -1.01 -2.01 -4.39
C ARG A 31 0.26 -1.16 -4.36
N ASP A 32 0.35 -0.17 -5.24
CA ASP A 32 1.51 0.72 -5.32
C ASP A 32 1.66 1.55 -4.05
N LYS A 33 0.54 2.02 -3.48
CA LYS A 33 0.59 2.75 -2.21
C LYS A 33 1.03 1.87 -1.03
N VAL A 34 0.59 0.62 -0.99
CA VAL A 34 1.04 -0.36 0.03
C VAL A 34 2.55 -0.59 -0.08
N ILE A 35 3.08 -0.76 -1.30
CA ILE A 35 4.51 -0.93 -1.54
C ILE A 35 5.28 0.33 -1.11
N GLU A 36 4.78 1.53 -1.42
CA GLU A 36 5.39 2.79 -0.99
C GLU A 36 5.46 2.90 0.54
N ALA A 37 4.36 2.57 1.23
CA ALA A 37 4.32 2.58 2.69
C ALA A 37 5.30 1.55 3.29
N LEU A 38 5.35 0.34 2.72
CA LEU A 38 6.29 -0.70 3.11
C LEU A 38 7.74 -0.30 2.85
N LYS A 39 8.07 0.42 1.77
CA LYS A 39 9.45 0.88 1.51
C LYS A 39 9.96 1.81 2.61
N SER A 40 9.08 2.63 3.16
CA SER A 40 9.43 3.61 4.20
C SER A 40 9.80 2.93 5.53
N GLN A 41 9.10 1.85 5.90
CA GLN A 41 9.27 1.18 7.20
C GLN A 41 10.02 -0.17 7.12
N PHE A 42 9.88 -0.90 6.01
CA PHE A 42 10.34 -2.28 5.79
C PHE A 42 10.93 -2.46 4.38
N PRO A 43 12.08 -1.82 4.08
CA PRO A 43 12.63 -1.76 2.72
C PRO A 43 13.00 -3.14 2.14
N SER A 44 13.46 -4.07 2.97
CA SER A 44 13.78 -5.45 2.55
C SER A 44 12.54 -6.24 2.09
N GLU A 45 11.45 -6.12 2.84
CA GLU A 45 10.20 -6.83 2.64
C GLU A 45 9.45 -6.25 1.45
N SER A 46 9.49 -4.91 1.29
CA SER A 46 8.89 -4.21 0.15
C SER A 46 9.39 -4.74 -1.19
N ARG A 47 10.66 -5.15 -1.27
CA ARG A 47 11.29 -5.68 -2.47
C ARG A 47 10.67 -7.00 -2.93
N ASN A 48 10.16 -7.81 -1.99
CA ASN A 48 9.43 -9.03 -2.32
C ASN A 48 8.08 -8.68 -2.97
N PHE A 49 7.34 -7.72 -2.40
CA PHE A 49 6.06 -7.28 -2.96
C PHE A 49 6.21 -6.66 -4.35
N GLU A 50 7.29 -5.92 -4.60
CA GLU A 50 7.63 -5.44 -5.94
C GLU A 50 7.92 -6.58 -6.91
N THR A 51 8.71 -7.57 -6.48
CA THR A 51 9.09 -8.71 -7.32
C THR A 51 7.88 -9.58 -7.69
N TYR A 52 6.89 -9.68 -6.81
CA TYR A 52 5.65 -10.43 -7.05
C TYR A 52 4.51 -9.59 -7.66
N LYS A 53 4.76 -8.31 -7.97
CA LYS A 53 3.82 -7.48 -8.73
C LYS A 53 3.71 -8.06 -10.15
N LYS A 54 2.69 -8.89 -10.38
CA LYS A 54 2.33 -9.32 -11.73
C LYS A 54 1.76 -8.12 -12.49
N GLU A 55 2.28 -7.91 -13.69
CA GLU A 55 1.78 -6.94 -14.69
C GLU A 55 0.31 -7.20 -15.04
#